data_AF-A0A1S3X3Q0-F1
#
_entry.id   AF-A0A1S3X3Q0-F1
#
_cell.length_a   1.000
_cell.length_b   1.000
_cell.length_c   1.000
_cell.angle_alpha   90.00
_cell.angle_beta   90.00
_cell.angle_gamma   90.00
#
_symmetry.space_group_name_H-M   'P 1'
#
loop_
_entity.id
_entity.type
_entity.pdbx_description
1 polymer ?
#
loop_
_entity_poly.entity_id
_entity_poly.type
_entity_poly.pdbx_seq_one_letter_code
_entity_poly.pdbx_strand_id
1 'polypeptide(L)'
;MIDERGSFAVTSPMPGPLANLLKSIKKLPARVALMGEVLPLKDEKAKFARESLKEVISSERSMIEKFSYTVLGILSSSSLGVTCRGDNLQELFDADKGYVVFKFNPSSCMYIDSTGGTHEVGLEEVQATKPDPLSSYTMSLIDGINQSEARRRALILFCITHLSKNAKDAYLLSIDQKGFDVLGKVLGPVRSDGSREYQWREFRIPLREEAHSVEIFCRQLVEMEEKALKSFSNFTGL
;
A
#
# COMPACT_ATOMS: atom_id res chain seq x y z
N MET A 1 36.07 18.41 -0.43
CA MET A 1 34.73 18.86 -0.01
C MET A 1 33.73 17.87 -0.57
N ILE A 2 32.90 17.24 0.26
CA ILE A 2 31.86 16.32 -0.22
C ILE A 2 30.72 17.18 -0.75
N ASP A 3 30.19 16.85 -1.92
CA ASP A 3 28.98 17.47 -2.44
C ASP A 3 27.79 17.01 -1.59
N GLU A 4 27.16 17.94 -0.89
CA GLU A 4 26.04 17.66 0.02
C GLU A 4 24.71 17.51 -0.73
N ARG A 5 24.68 17.80 -2.03
CA ARG A 5 23.47 17.65 -2.84
C ARG A 5 23.09 16.17 -2.96
N GLY A 6 21.85 15.88 -2.60
CA GLY A 6 21.29 14.53 -2.68
C GLY A 6 19.88 14.53 -3.23
N SER A 7 19.49 13.39 -3.76
CA SER A 7 18.11 13.12 -4.14
C SER A 7 17.82 11.65 -3.92
N PHE A 8 16.59 11.32 -3.54
CA PHE A 8 16.10 9.95 -3.53
C PHE A 8 14.64 9.90 -3.94
N ALA A 9 14.20 8.74 -4.40
CA ALA A 9 12.82 8.47 -4.70
C ALA A 9 12.31 7.31 -3.84
N VAL A 10 11.14 7.51 -3.22
CA VAL A 10 10.45 6.50 -2.42
C VAL A 10 9.20 6.07 -3.14
N THR A 11 9.02 4.77 -3.30
CA THR A 11 7.81 4.16 -3.83
C THR A 11 7.15 3.30 -2.75
N SER A 12 5.83 3.19 -2.81
CA SER A 12 5.14 2.14 -2.06
C SER A 12 5.67 0.77 -2.52
N PRO A 13 5.98 -0.15 -1.59
CA PRO A 13 6.42 -1.48 -1.95
C PRO A 13 5.29 -2.22 -2.66
N MET A 14 5.61 -2.91 -3.76
CA MET A 14 4.64 -3.65 -4.54
C MET A 14 4.67 -5.14 -4.22
N PRO A 15 3.54 -5.73 -3.80
CA PRO A 15 3.38 -7.17 -3.68
C PRO A 15 3.72 -7.89 -4.99
N GLY A 16 4.40 -9.03 -4.88
CA GLY A 16 4.92 -9.79 -6.02
C GLY A 16 3.90 -10.07 -7.14
N PRO A 17 2.65 -10.52 -6.84
CA PRO A 17 1.65 -10.80 -7.87
C PRO A 17 1.28 -9.58 -8.74
N LEU A 18 1.40 -8.37 -8.20
CA LEU A 18 1.06 -7.13 -8.90
C LEU A 18 2.18 -6.65 -9.83
N ALA A 19 3.44 -7.00 -9.56
CA ALA A 19 4.59 -6.49 -10.34
C ALA A 19 4.50 -6.84 -11.82
N ASN A 20 4.27 -8.12 -12.13
CA ASN A 20 4.13 -8.58 -13.51
C ASN A 20 2.88 -8.00 -14.17
N LEU A 21 1.79 -7.88 -13.42
CA LEU A 21 0.53 -7.34 -13.91
C LEU A 21 0.65 -5.86 -14.27
N LEU A 22 1.16 -5.02 -13.36
CA LEU A 22 1.35 -3.58 -13.62
C LEU A 22 2.32 -3.35 -14.79
N LYS A 23 3.40 -4.14 -14.89
CA LYS A 23 4.31 -4.12 -16.04
C LYS A 23 3.58 -4.42 -17.36
N SER A 24 2.68 -5.40 -17.37
CA SER A 24 1.93 -5.78 -18.58
C SER A 24 0.99 -4.66 -19.08
N ILE A 25 0.51 -3.82 -18.17
CA ILE A 25 -0.36 -2.67 -18.49
C ILE A 25 0.41 -1.34 -18.56
N LYS A 26 1.75 -1.40 -18.58
CA LYS A 26 2.65 -0.23 -18.63
C LYS A 26 2.40 0.79 -17.51
N LYS A 27 1.91 0.32 -16.36
CA LYS A 27 1.68 1.15 -15.18
C LYS A 27 2.91 1.06 -14.26
N LEU A 28 3.42 2.21 -13.84
CA LEU A 28 4.53 2.27 -12.90
C LEU A 28 4.00 2.50 -11.48
N PRO A 29 4.72 2.05 -10.44
CA PRO A 29 4.39 2.42 -9.07
C PRO A 29 4.48 3.94 -8.92
N ALA A 30 3.47 4.53 -8.26
CA ALA A 30 3.54 5.92 -7.86
C ALA A 30 4.68 6.12 -6.84
N ARG A 31 5.38 7.24 -6.94
CA ARG A 31 6.58 7.50 -6.13
C ARG A 31 6.73 8.98 -5.82
N VAL A 32 7.36 9.27 -4.69
CA VAL A 32 7.75 10.62 -4.30
C VAL A 32 9.25 10.77 -4.51
N ALA A 33 9.65 11.74 -5.32
CA ALA A 33 11.05 12.12 -5.52
C ALA A 33 11.34 13.38 -4.70
N LEU A 34 12.37 13.31 -3.87
CA LEU A 34 12.83 14.40 -3.03
C LEU A 34 14.23 14.81 -3.46
N MET A 35 14.47 16.11 -3.52
CA MET A 35 15.80 16.70 -3.76
C MET A 35 16.14 17.61 -2.59
N GLY A 36 17.42 17.73 -2.28
CA GLY A 36 17.86 18.51 -1.13
C GLY A 36 19.32 18.25 -0.74
N GLU A 37 19.59 18.37 0.55
CA GLU A 37 20.93 18.25 1.12
C GLU A 37 21.01 17.06 2.07
N VAL A 38 22.13 16.34 2.03
CA VAL A 38 22.44 15.21 2.91
C VAL A 38 23.55 15.64 3.85
N LEU A 39 23.23 15.78 5.13
CA LEU A 39 24.16 16.24 6.17
C LEU A 39 24.46 15.10 7.16
N PRO A 40 25.73 14.87 7.52
CA PRO A 40 26.05 13.90 8.57
C PRO A 40 25.49 14.35 9.92
N LEU A 41 24.86 13.44 10.65
CA LEU A 41 24.41 13.71 12.01
C LEU A 41 25.54 13.45 13.01
N LYS A 42 25.69 14.38 13.96
CA LYS A 42 26.58 14.22 15.12
C LYS A 42 26.07 13.12 16.06
N ASP A 43 26.96 12.55 16.86
CA ASP A 43 26.71 11.37 17.70
C ASP A 43 25.45 11.48 18.58
N GLU A 44 25.19 12.62 19.22
CA GLU A 44 23.99 12.81 20.05
C GLU A 44 22.69 12.72 19.25
N LYS A 45 22.60 13.41 18.11
CA LYS A 45 21.42 13.38 17.23
C LYS A 45 21.28 12.04 16.51
N ALA A 46 22.40 11.41 16.18
CA ALA A 46 22.44 10.07 15.62
C ALA A 46 21.93 9.02 16.62
N LYS A 47 22.28 9.17 17.91
CA LYS A 47 21.77 8.31 18.98
C LYS A 47 20.25 8.44 19.13
N PHE A 48 19.73 9.66 19.15
CA PHE A 48 18.28 9.90 19.19
C PHE A 48 17.56 9.25 18.01
N ALA A 49 18.07 9.42 16.77
CA ALA A 49 17.48 8.78 15.59
C ALA A 49 17.46 7.24 15.69
N ARG A 50 18.52 6.63 16.25
CA ARG A 50 18.57 5.19 16.51
C ARG A 50 17.54 4.76 17.56
N GLU A 51 17.39 5.52 18.64
CA GLU A 51 16.40 5.25 19.69
C GLU A 51 14.96 5.36 19.16
N SER A 52 14.65 6.41 18.40
CA SER A 52 13.34 6.55 17.73
C SER A 52 13.07 5.39 16.77
N LEU A 53 14.08 4.94 16.01
CA LEU A 53 13.92 3.78 15.13
C LEU A 53 13.62 2.50 15.92
N LYS A 54 14.28 2.29 17.07
CA LYS A 54 14.00 1.14 17.95
C LYS A 54 12.57 1.17 18.49
N GLU A 55 12.10 2.34 18.89
CA GLU A 55 10.73 2.54 19.38
C GLU A 55 9.68 2.26 18.29
N VAL A 56 9.94 2.70 17.06
CA VAL A 56 9.07 2.39 15.91
C VAL A 56 9.03 0.88 15.66
N ILE A 57 10.17 0.19 15.67
CA ILE A 57 10.21 -1.26 15.43
C ILE A 57 9.52 -2.04 16.56
N SER A 58 9.74 -1.66 17.82
CA SER A 58 9.12 -2.32 18.96
C SER A 58 7.61 -2.08 19.01
N SER A 59 7.15 -0.86 18.72
CA SER A 59 5.73 -0.52 18.66
C SER A 59 5.01 -1.29 17.54
N GLU A 60 5.60 -1.35 16.33
CA GLU A 60 5.08 -2.17 15.23
C GLU A 60 4.95 -3.64 15.67
N ARG A 61 6.00 -4.26 16.22
CA ARG A 61 5.94 -5.67 16.68
C ARG A 61 4.91 -5.90 17.78
N SER A 62 4.81 -5.00 18.75
CA SER A 62 3.85 -5.14 19.86
C SER A 62 2.38 -5.07 19.42
N MET A 63 2.10 -4.46 18.25
CA MET A 63 0.75 -4.45 17.70
C MET A 63 0.35 -5.79 17.12
N ILE A 64 1.30 -6.59 16.62
CA ILE A 64 1.01 -7.90 16.03
C ILE A 64 0.35 -8.83 17.05
N GLU A 65 0.84 -8.84 18.28
CA GLU A 65 0.29 -9.65 19.39
C GLU A 65 -1.13 -9.25 19.80
N LYS A 66 -1.53 -8.01 19.47
CA LYS A 66 -2.84 -7.46 19.82
C LYS A 66 -3.86 -7.59 18.69
N PHE A 67 -3.44 -8.07 17.51
CA PHE A 67 -4.34 -8.19 16.38
C PHE A 67 -5.39 -9.28 16.58
N SER A 68 -6.59 -9.00 16.10
CA SER A 68 -7.70 -9.95 16.07
C SER A 68 -7.41 -11.10 15.11
N TYR A 69 -8.13 -12.20 15.29
CA TYR A 69 -8.05 -13.34 14.38
C TYR A 69 -8.35 -12.96 12.92
N THR A 70 -9.24 -11.98 12.71
CA THR A 70 -9.57 -11.47 11.38
C THR A 70 -8.36 -10.84 10.70
N VAL A 71 -7.65 -9.96 11.40
CA VAL A 71 -6.44 -9.32 10.88
C VAL A 71 -5.34 -10.35 10.66
N LEU A 72 -5.09 -11.21 11.66
CA LEU A 72 -4.09 -12.27 11.56
C LEU A 72 -4.40 -13.24 10.41
N GLY A 73 -5.66 -13.52 10.12
CA GLY A 73 -6.08 -14.36 8.99
C GLY A 73 -5.80 -13.74 7.61
N ILE A 74 -5.73 -12.40 7.51
CA ILE A 74 -5.26 -11.71 6.30
C ILE A 74 -3.75 -11.71 6.24
N LEU A 75 -3.08 -11.26 7.31
CA LEU A 75 -1.62 -11.12 7.36
C LEU A 75 -0.92 -12.47 7.19
N SER A 76 -1.45 -13.55 7.75
CA SER A 76 -0.88 -14.91 7.60
C SER A 76 -1.00 -15.47 6.18
N SER A 77 -1.90 -14.93 5.35
CA SER A 77 -2.00 -15.31 3.93
C SER A 77 -0.92 -14.63 3.07
N SER A 78 -0.20 -13.64 3.62
CA SER A 78 0.88 -12.93 2.94
C SER A 78 2.10 -13.84 2.76
N SER A 79 2.74 -13.77 1.60
CA SER A 79 4.06 -14.37 1.35
C SER A 79 5.17 -13.74 2.20
N LEU A 80 4.92 -12.54 2.72
CA LEU A 80 5.78 -11.86 3.68
C LEU A 80 5.53 -12.33 5.12
N GLY A 81 4.52 -13.18 5.33
CA GLY A 81 4.02 -13.55 6.65
C GLY A 81 3.50 -12.35 7.43
N VAL A 82 3.51 -12.47 8.76
CA VAL A 82 3.17 -11.38 9.69
C VAL A 82 4.41 -10.51 9.94
N THR A 83 5.13 -10.15 8.88
CA THR A 83 6.25 -9.22 8.99
C THR A 83 5.77 -7.79 8.87
N CYS A 84 6.38 -6.91 9.65
CA CYS A 84 6.22 -5.47 9.57
C CYS A 84 7.45 -4.84 8.89
N ARG A 85 7.33 -3.59 8.45
CA ARG A 85 8.48 -2.83 7.92
C ARG A 85 9.66 -2.87 8.89
N GLY A 86 9.40 -2.79 10.20
CA GLY A 86 10.41 -2.80 11.23
C GLY A 86 11.32 -4.04 11.27
N ASP A 87 10.84 -5.20 10.82
CA ASP A 87 11.64 -6.42 10.81
C ASP A 87 12.84 -6.32 9.87
N ASN A 88 12.65 -5.66 8.72
CA ASN A 88 13.71 -5.40 7.75
C ASN A 88 14.74 -4.37 8.25
N LEU A 89 14.36 -3.52 9.21
CA LEU A 89 15.22 -2.44 9.73
C LEU A 89 16.08 -2.89 10.91
N GLN A 90 15.85 -4.10 11.44
CA GLN A 90 16.58 -4.64 12.60
C GLN A 90 18.08 -4.76 12.32
N GLU A 91 18.46 -5.07 11.08
CA GLU A 91 19.86 -5.21 10.68
C GLU A 91 20.68 -3.91 10.79
N LEU A 92 20.02 -2.75 10.83
CA LEU A 92 20.67 -1.45 10.96
C LEU A 92 21.27 -1.21 12.35
N PHE A 93 20.92 -2.05 13.34
CA PHE A 93 21.48 -1.99 14.69
C PHE A 93 22.68 -2.90 14.90
N ASP A 94 23.12 -3.62 13.87
CA ASP A 94 24.32 -4.43 13.94
C ASP A 94 25.55 -3.52 14.16
N ALA A 95 26.12 -3.60 15.36
CA ALA A 95 27.23 -2.75 15.79
C ALA A 95 28.50 -3.01 14.97
N ASP A 96 28.64 -4.22 14.42
CA ASP A 96 29.82 -4.63 13.65
C ASP A 96 29.86 -3.96 12.27
N LYS A 97 28.73 -3.42 11.80
CA LYS A 97 28.61 -2.80 10.47
C LYS A 97 28.99 -1.31 10.43
N GLY A 98 29.20 -0.66 11.57
CA GLY A 98 29.76 0.70 11.63
C GLY A 98 28.96 1.80 10.89
N TYR A 99 27.63 1.68 10.83
CA TYR A 99 26.78 2.62 10.08
C TYR A 99 26.91 4.08 10.55
N VAL A 100 26.97 5.01 9.59
CA VAL A 100 26.92 6.47 9.81
C VAL A 100 25.52 6.99 9.50
N VAL A 101 25.00 7.88 10.34
CA VAL A 101 23.65 8.42 10.19
C VAL A 101 23.70 9.76 9.48
N PHE A 102 22.90 9.90 8.42
CA PHE A 102 22.73 11.16 7.68
C PHE A 102 21.31 11.67 7.84
N LYS A 103 21.16 13.00 7.89
CA LYS A 103 19.89 13.70 7.80
C LYS A 103 19.73 14.22 6.38
N PHE A 104 18.59 13.91 5.77
CA PHE A 104 18.19 14.55 4.53
C PHE A 104 17.31 15.76 4.81
N ASN A 105 17.69 16.92 4.27
CA ASN A 105 16.91 18.16 4.30
C ASN A 105 16.30 18.36 2.90
N PRO A 106 15.00 18.05 2.71
CA PRO A 106 14.36 18.27 1.42
C PRO A 106 14.26 19.76 1.12
N SER A 107 14.58 20.15 -0.12
CA SER A 107 14.35 21.48 -0.69
C SER A 107 13.25 21.48 -1.75
N SER A 108 12.96 20.33 -2.37
CA SER A 108 11.78 20.15 -3.24
C SER A 108 11.22 18.73 -3.16
N CYS A 109 9.95 18.59 -3.54
CA CYS A 109 9.21 17.34 -3.56
C CYS A 109 8.39 17.23 -4.84
N MET A 110 8.52 16.11 -5.53
CA MET A 110 7.76 15.78 -6.74
C MET A 110 7.02 14.47 -6.51
N TYR A 111 5.71 14.49 -6.63
CA TYR A 111 4.90 13.27 -6.75
C TYR A 111 4.87 12.83 -8.21
N ILE A 112 5.24 11.58 -8.47
CA ILE A 112 5.20 10.96 -9.78
C ILE A 112 4.09 9.93 -9.74
N ASP A 113 3.02 10.17 -10.49
CA ASP A 113 1.87 9.28 -10.53
C ASP A 113 2.16 8.01 -11.35
N SER A 114 1.20 7.10 -11.32
CA SER A 114 1.33 5.80 -11.96
C SER A 114 1.30 5.81 -13.49
N THR A 115 0.89 6.93 -14.10
CA THR A 115 0.93 7.19 -15.54
C THR A 115 2.22 7.87 -15.99
N GLY A 116 3.08 8.25 -15.03
CA GLY A 116 4.32 8.99 -15.27
C GLY A 116 4.16 10.51 -15.24
N GLY A 117 2.97 11.01 -14.90
CA GLY A 117 2.74 12.43 -14.66
C GLY A 117 3.48 12.90 -13.42
N THR A 118 4.03 14.12 -13.47
CA THR A 118 4.81 14.71 -12.38
C THR A 118 4.08 15.91 -11.81
N HIS A 119 3.95 15.94 -10.48
CA HIS A 119 3.19 16.95 -9.74
C HIS A 119 4.09 17.50 -8.64
N GLU A 120 4.30 18.81 -8.64
CA GLU A 120 5.05 19.47 -7.57
C GLU A 120 4.20 19.49 -6.29
N VAL A 121 4.82 19.17 -5.16
CA VAL A 121 4.14 19.13 -3.86
C VAL A 121 4.87 20.06 -2.90
N GLY A 122 4.12 20.96 -2.25
CA GLY A 122 4.69 21.87 -1.26
C GLY A 122 5.26 21.12 -0.07
N LEU A 123 6.50 21.42 0.32
CA LEU A 123 7.11 20.77 1.49
C LEU A 123 6.37 21.05 2.79
N GLU A 124 5.71 22.21 2.89
CA GLU A 124 4.85 22.56 4.02
C GLU A 124 3.67 21.59 4.15
N GLU A 125 3.06 21.22 3.01
CA GLU A 125 1.97 20.24 2.97
C GLU A 125 2.45 18.85 3.35
N VAL A 126 3.63 18.44 2.86
CA VAL A 126 4.25 17.15 3.23
C VAL A 126 4.53 17.08 4.73
N GLN A 127 5.02 18.16 5.33
CA GLN A 127 5.33 18.22 6.76
C GLN A 127 4.07 18.30 7.64
N ALA A 128 3.01 18.95 7.16
CA ALA A 128 1.75 19.05 7.88
C ALA A 128 0.91 17.76 7.80
N THR A 129 1.14 16.95 6.77
CA THR A 129 0.38 15.71 6.52
C THR A 129 0.87 14.57 7.40
N LYS A 130 -0.08 13.93 8.09
CA LYS A 130 0.21 12.71 8.86
C LYS A 130 0.23 11.49 7.94
N PRO A 131 1.14 10.53 8.18
CA PRO A 131 1.10 9.23 7.50
C PRO A 131 -0.25 8.53 7.70
N ASP A 132 -0.64 7.75 6.70
CA ASP A 132 -1.84 6.93 6.77
C ASP A 132 -1.71 5.90 7.93
N PRO A 133 -2.75 5.71 8.76
CA PRO A 133 -2.70 4.79 9.91
C PRO A 133 -2.48 3.32 9.50
N LEU A 134 -2.68 2.95 8.24
CA LEU A 134 -2.47 1.61 7.70
C LEU A 134 -1.05 1.39 7.14
N SER A 135 -0.20 2.43 7.11
CA SER A 135 1.06 2.42 6.34
C SER A 135 2.01 1.29 6.72
N SER A 136 2.12 0.97 8.01
CA SER A 136 3.08 -0.06 8.51
C SER A 136 2.74 -1.48 8.04
N TYR A 137 1.48 -1.75 7.68
CA TYR A 137 0.99 -3.08 7.30
C TYR A 137 0.45 -3.16 5.88
N THR A 138 0.45 -2.04 5.15
CA THR A 138 -0.12 -1.94 3.81
C THR A 138 0.39 -3.03 2.86
N MET A 139 1.69 -3.30 2.86
CA MET A 139 2.28 -4.32 1.99
C MET A 139 1.73 -5.72 2.30
N SER A 140 1.74 -6.11 3.57
CA SER A 140 1.29 -7.43 4.04
C SER A 140 -0.23 -7.59 3.89
N LEU A 141 -1.01 -6.51 4.06
CA LEU A 141 -2.45 -6.51 3.82
C LEU A 141 -2.77 -6.71 2.35
N ILE A 142 -2.13 -5.96 1.45
CA ILE A 142 -2.38 -6.09 0.01
C ILE A 142 -1.94 -7.46 -0.50
N ASP A 143 -0.77 -7.94 -0.09
CA ASP A 143 -0.32 -9.28 -0.48
C ASP A 143 -1.25 -10.35 0.09
N GLY A 144 -1.58 -10.34 1.39
CA GLY A 144 -2.45 -11.32 2.03
C GLY A 144 -3.86 -11.39 1.42
N ILE A 145 -4.43 -10.26 1.00
CA ILE A 145 -5.71 -10.22 0.29
C ILE A 145 -5.57 -10.82 -1.11
N ASN A 146 -4.51 -10.50 -1.85
CA ASN A 146 -4.29 -10.96 -3.21
C ASN A 146 -3.89 -12.45 -3.32
N GLN A 147 -3.26 -13.01 -2.28
CA GLN A 147 -2.92 -14.43 -2.20
C GLN A 147 -4.14 -15.30 -1.82
N SER A 148 -5.15 -14.72 -1.16
CA SER A 148 -6.36 -15.44 -0.78
C SER A 148 -7.34 -15.52 -1.96
N GLU A 149 -7.57 -16.74 -2.46
CA GLU A 149 -8.51 -16.97 -3.57
C GLU A 149 -9.94 -16.50 -3.21
N ALA A 150 -10.40 -16.77 -2.00
CA ALA A 150 -11.70 -16.34 -1.52
C ALA A 150 -11.85 -14.81 -1.55
N ARG A 151 -10.81 -14.08 -1.11
CA ARG A 151 -10.82 -12.61 -1.10
C ARG A 151 -10.67 -12.03 -2.50
N ARG A 152 -9.85 -12.63 -3.39
CA ARG A 152 -9.82 -12.28 -4.82
C ARG A 152 -11.20 -12.42 -5.46
N ARG A 153 -11.93 -13.49 -5.16
CA ARG A 153 -13.33 -13.66 -5.62
C ARG A 153 -14.24 -12.59 -5.03
N ALA A 154 -14.06 -12.22 -3.76
CA ALA A 154 -14.81 -11.11 -3.17
C ALA A 154 -14.51 -9.76 -3.85
N LEU A 155 -13.27 -9.48 -4.26
CA LEU A 155 -12.93 -8.28 -5.04
C LEU A 155 -13.63 -8.24 -6.40
N ILE A 156 -13.75 -9.39 -7.08
CA ILE A 156 -14.56 -9.51 -8.31
C ILE A 156 -16.02 -9.16 -7.99
N LEU A 157 -16.53 -9.68 -6.88
CA LEU A 157 -17.89 -9.41 -6.45
C LEU A 157 -18.10 -7.94 -6.13
N PHE A 158 -17.12 -7.28 -5.51
CA PHE A 158 -17.17 -5.84 -5.25
C PHE A 158 -17.22 -5.02 -6.54
N CYS A 159 -16.51 -5.45 -7.59
CA CYS A 159 -16.64 -4.81 -8.90
C CYS A 159 -18.09 -4.87 -9.40
N ILE A 160 -18.79 -5.98 -9.17
CA ILE A 160 -20.18 -6.15 -9.59
C ILE A 160 -21.12 -5.33 -8.71
N THR A 161 -21.05 -5.51 -7.38
CA THR A 161 -22.03 -4.97 -6.42
C THR A 161 -21.83 -3.49 -6.11
N HIS A 162 -20.59 -3.00 -6.03
CA HIS A 162 -20.30 -1.60 -5.67
C HIS A 162 -20.05 -0.71 -6.89
N LEU A 163 -19.56 -1.27 -8.00
CA LEU A 163 -19.13 -0.50 -9.17
C LEU A 163 -19.99 -0.76 -10.42
N SER A 164 -20.91 -1.72 -10.37
CA SER A 164 -21.71 -2.17 -11.52
C SER A 164 -20.82 -2.56 -12.72
N LYS A 165 -19.69 -3.20 -12.44
CA LYS A 165 -18.71 -3.67 -13.44
C LYS A 165 -18.59 -5.19 -13.39
N ASN A 166 -18.85 -5.82 -14.54
CA ASN A 166 -18.65 -7.26 -14.72
C ASN A 166 -17.15 -7.56 -14.90
N ALA A 167 -16.43 -7.68 -13.78
CA ALA A 167 -15.03 -8.08 -13.77
C ALA A 167 -14.91 -9.60 -13.90
N LYS A 168 -13.90 -10.07 -14.65
CA LYS A 168 -13.51 -11.49 -14.75
C LYS A 168 -12.44 -11.89 -13.73
N ASP A 169 -11.67 -10.92 -13.28
CA ASP A 169 -10.59 -11.07 -12.29
C ASP A 169 -10.38 -9.72 -11.61
N ALA A 170 -9.83 -9.72 -10.41
CA ALA A 170 -9.61 -8.51 -9.63
C ALA A 170 -8.44 -8.68 -8.66
N TYR A 171 -7.66 -7.62 -8.49
CA TYR A 171 -6.58 -7.53 -7.52
C TYR A 171 -6.72 -6.26 -6.69
N LEU A 172 -6.40 -6.32 -5.41
CA LEU A 172 -6.23 -5.15 -4.58
C LEU A 172 -4.93 -4.45 -4.97
N LEU A 173 -4.97 -3.15 -5.22
CA LEU A 173 -3.84 -2.37 -5.70
C LEU A 173 -3.24 -1.47 -4.61
N SER A 174 -4.09 -0.74 -3.89
CA SER A 174 -3.70 0.15 -2.81
C SER A 174 -4.81 0.20 -1.75
N ILE A 175 -4.42 0.59 -0.53
CA ILE A 175 -5.32 0.86 0.58
C ILE A 175 -4.92 2.18 1.22
N ASP A 176 -5.90 2.87 1.79
CA ASP A 176 -5.70 3.99 2.71
C ASP A 176 -6.89 4.05 3.68
N GLN A 177 -6.87 4.98 4.63
CA GLN A 177 -7.91 5.10 5.64
C GLN A 177 -9.31 5.35 5.06
N LYS A 178 -9.46 5.81 3.82
CA LYS A 178 -10.77 6.10 3.20
C LYS A 178 -11.30 4.96 2.34
N GLY A 179 -10.50 3.95 2.02
CA GLY A 179 -10.86 3.03 0.95
C GLY A 179 -9.71 2.18 0.44
N PHE A 180 -9.97 1.57 -0.70
CA PHE A 180 -8.99 0.80 -1.41
C PHE A 180 -9.24 0.85 -2.92
N ASP A 181 -8.16 0.67 -3.67
CA ASP A 181 -8.21 0.60 -5.13
C ASP A 181 -8.14 -0.84 -5.59
N VAL A 182 -9.02 -1.20 -6.52
CA VAL A 182 -9.10 -2.52 -7.12
C VAL A 182 -8.75 -2.42 -8.60
N LEU A 183 -7.83 -3.25 -9.05
CA LEU A 183 -7.54 -3.44 -10.46
C LEU A 183 -8.43 -4.56 -10.99
N GLY A 184 -9.56 -4.20 -11.60
CA GLY A 184 -10.55 -5.12 -12.16
C GLY A 184 -10.36 -5.36 -13.66
N LYS A 185 -10.42 -6.63 -14.07
CA LYS A 185 -10.39 -7.04 -15.49
C LYS A 185 -11.79 -7.00 -16.09
N VAL A 186 -12.14 -5.90 -16.73
CA VAL A 186 -13.49 -5.62 -17.25
C VAL A 186 -13.51 -5.58 -18.78
N LEU A 187 -14.70 -5.72 -19.37
CA LEU A 187 -14.84 -5.61 -20.83
C LEU A 187 -14.57 -4.16 -21.27
N GLY A 188 -13.61 -4.00 -22.18
CA GLY A 188 -13.24 -2.71 -22.76
C GLY A 188 -14.29 -2.17 -23.74
N PRO A 189 -14.06 -0.94 -24.25
CA PRO A 189 -14.93 -0.34 -25.25
C PRO A 189 -14.93 -1.16 -26.55
N VAL A 190 -15.98 -0.98 -27.35
CA VAL A 190 -16.06 -1.54 -28.70
C VAL A 190 -14.93 -0.95 -29.54
N ARG A 191 -14.11 -1.81 -30.15
CA ARG A 191 -13.08 -1.40 -31.11
C ARG A 191 -13.72 -1.12 -32.48
N SER A 192 -12.94 -0.54 -33.39
CA SER A 192 -13.39 -0.22 -34.75
C SER A 192 -13.86 -1.43 -35.55
N ASP A 193 -13.44 -2.65 -35.17
CA ASP A 193 -13.85 -3.92 -35.78
C ASP A 193 -15.09 -4.56 -35.11
N GLY A 194 -15.72 -3.87 -34.15
CA GLY A 194 -16.87 -4.38 -33.40
C GLY A 194 -16.52 -5.34 -32.25
N SER A 195 -15.25 -5.75 -32.12
CA SER A 195 -14.79 -6.63 -31.04
C SER A 195 -14.65 -5.89 -29.71
N ARG A 196 -14.64 -6.66 -28.62
CA ARG A 196 -14.34 -6.15 -27.28
C ARG A 196 -13.32 -7.07 -26.61
N GLU A 197 -12.31 -6.48 -26.01
CA GLU A 197 -11.31 -7.19 -25.24
C GLU A 197 -11.39 -6.83 -23.76
N TYR A 198 -11.01 -7.77 -22.90
CA TYR A 198 -10.90 -7.48 -21.48
C TYR A 198 -9.68 -6.62 -21.20
N GLN A 199 -9.87 -5.53 -20.45
CA GLN A 199 -8.85 -4.58 -20.05
C GLN A 199 -8.82 -4.48 -18.54
N TRP A 200 -7.62 -4.35 -17.98
CA TRP A 200 -7.45 -4.01 -16.57
C TRP A 200 -7.75 -2.52 -16.37
N ARG A 201 -8.60 -2.22 -15.40
CA ARG A 201 -8.96 -0.86 -15.00
C ARG A 201 -8.94 -0.74 -13.49
N GLU A 202 -8.49 0.40 -13.04
CA GLU A 202 -8.46 0.75 -11.62
C GLU A 202 -9.80 1.36 -11.22
N PHE A 203 -10.29 0.95 -10.07
CA PHE A 203 -11.52 1.46 -9.49
C PHE A 203 -11.30 1.70 -8.00
N ARG A 204 -11.82 2.83 -7.52
CA ARG A 204 -11.80 3.16 -6.11
C ARG A 204 -13.06 2.64 -5.43
N ILE A 205 -12.91 1.94 -4.32
CA ILE A 205 -14.01 1.53 -3.45
C ILE A 205 -13.86 2.24 -2.10
N PRO A 206 -14.79 3.13 -1.72
CA PRO A 206 -14.73 3.80 -0.43
C PRO A 206 -15.15 2.85 0.69
N LEU A 207 -14.55 3.04 1.86
CA LEU A 207 -15.05 2.47 3.11
C LEU A 207 -16.30 3.24 3.58
N ARG A 208 -17.07 2.62 4.48
CA ARG A 208 -18.24 3.26 5.08
C ARG A 208 -17.82 4.39 6.03
N GLU A 209 -16.74 4.17 6.77
CA GLU A 209 -16.13 5.12 7.68
C GLU A 209 -14.61 5.08 7.52
N GLU A 210 -13.92 6.15 7.91
CA GLU A 210 -12.46 6.17 7.86
C GLU A 210 -11.85 5.12 8.81
N ALA A 211 -10.96 4.29 8.29
CA ALA A 211 -10.24 3.28 9.04
C ALA A 211 -9.02 3.89 9.71
N HIS A 212 -9.18 4.29 10.97
CA HIS A 212 -8.08 4.80 11.79
C HIS A 212 -7.15 3.71 12.36
N SER A 213 -7.38 2.44 12.00
CA SER A 213 -6.53 1.32 12.35
C SER A 213 -6.72 0.13 11.39
N VAL A 214 -5.73 -0.76 11.38
CA VAL A 214 -5.79 -2.03 10.61
C VAL A 214 -7.00 -2.86 11.02
N GLU A 215 -7.38 -2.86 12.30
CA GLU A 215 -8.57 -3.56 12.79
C GLU A 215 -9.86 -3.04 12.17
N ILE A 216 -10.02 -1.72 12.13
CA ILE A 216 -11.21 -1.10 11.55
C ILE A 216 -11.27 -1.38 10.05
N PHE A 217 -10.13 -1.31 9.35
CA PHE A 217 -10.04 -1.66 7.93
C PHE A 217 -10.48 -3.11 7.69
N CYS A 218 -9.87 -4.08 8.38
CA CYS A 218 -10.14 -5.49 8.17
C CYS A 218 -11.56 -5.89 8.57
N ARG A 219 -12.10 -5.30 9.64
CA ARG A 219 -13.51 -5.48 10.03
C ARG A 219 -14.45 -5.00 8.92
N GLN A 220 -14.25 -3.78 8.42
CA GLN A 220 -15.09 -3.25 7.34
C GLN A 220 -14.95 -4.08 6.06
N LEU A 221 -13.75 -4.55 5.73
CA LEU A 221 -13.53 -5.43 4.59
C LEU A 221 -14.37 -6.71 4.69
N VAL A 222 -14.32 -7.41 5.83
CA VAL A 222 -15.12 -8.63 6.04
C VAL A 222 -16.62 -8.34 5.99
N GLU A 223 -17.08 -7.24 6.59
CA GLU A 223 -18.50 -6.84 6.47
C GLU A 223 -18.91 -6.57 5.02
N MET A 224 -18.02 -5.99 4.21
CA MET A 224 -18.25 -5.77 2.79
C MET A 224 -18.31 -7.11 2.05
N GLU A 225 -17.40 -8.05 2.34
CA GLU A 225 -17.40 -9.40 1.76
C GLU A 225 -18.73 -10.12 2.02
N GLU A 226 -19.22 -10.11 3.26
CA GLU A 226 -20.51 -10.70 3.63
C GLU A 226 -21.71 -10.05 2.93
N LYS A 227 -21.72 -8.71 2.85
CA LYS A 227 -22.80 -7.96 2.18
C LYS A 227 -22.82 -8.23 0.68
N ALA A 228 -21.65 -8.32 0.05
CA ALA A 228 -21.53 -8.61 -1.36
C ALA A 228 -22.04 -10.02 -1.67
N LEU A 229 -21.68 -11.02 -0.85
CA LEU A 229 -22.16 -12.39 -0.98
C LEU A 229 -23.69 -12.48 -0.85
N LYS A 230 -24.28 -11.85 0.18
CA LYS A 230 -25.75 -11.80 0.38
C LYS A 230 -26.47 -11.10 -0.77
N SER A 231 -25.89 -10.05 -1.32
CA SER A 231 -26.48 -9.32 -2.45
C SER A 231 -26.47 -10.18 -3.71
N PHE A 232 -25.40 -10.95 -3.92
CA PHE A 232 -25.26 -11.82 -5.07
C PHE A 232 -26.18 -13.04 -5.00
N SER A 233 -26.28 -13.70 -3.83
CA SER A 233 -27.21 -14.82 -3.63
C SER A 233 -28.65 -14.42 -3.95
N ASN A 234 -29.07 -13.24 -3.47
CA ASN A 234 -30.38 -12.67 -3.77
C ASN A 234 -30.58 -12.37 -5.26
N PHE A 235 -29.52 -12.03 -5.99
CA PHE A 235 -29.58 -11.73 -7.42
C PHE A 235 -29.59 -13.00 -8.29
N THR A 236 -28.91 -14.05 -7.86
CA THR A 236 -28.81 -15.33 -8.58
C THR A 236 -29.87 -16.35 -8.19
N GLY A 237 -30.64 -16.11 -7.12
CA GLY A 237 -31.67 -17.04 -6.62
C GLY A 237 -31.10 -18.36 -6.09
N LEU A 238 -29.83 -18.36 -5.69
CA LEU A 238 -29.09 -19.49 -5.08
C LEU A 238 -28.82 -19.18 -3.61
#